data_AF-A0AA97B325-F1
#
_entry.id   AF-A0AA97B325-F1
#
_cell.length_a   1.000
_cell.length_b   1.000
_cell.length_c   1.000
_cell.angle_alpha   90.00
_cell.angle_beta   90.00
_cell.angle_gamma   90.00
#
_symmetry.space_group_name_H-M   'P 1'
#
loop_
_entity.id
_entity.type
_entity.pdbx_description
1 polymer ?
#
loop_
_entity_poly.entity_id
_entity_poly.type
_entity_poly.pdbx_seq_one_letter_code
_entity_poly.pdbx_strand_id
1 'polypeptide(L)'
;MYLAQAQCGPMDSTVSCCVKTHPATPERCGLTASEASKYLVPMKAVESASEASEEAIPGWKQVCIDAYAQCQEQGWSGSCYDCFRYCEGQHEWPVDKCRRRKGGE
;
A
#
# COMPACT_ATOMS: atom_id res chain seq x y z
N MET A 1 27.23 7.28 -18.40
CA MET A 1 26.78 6.24 -17.46
C MET A 1 26.10 6.93 -16.29
N TYR A 2 24.78 7.01 -16.27
CA TYR A 2 24.04 7.60 -15.14
C TYR A 2 23.98 6.54 -14.04
N LEU A 3 24.73 6.74 -12.96
CA LEU A 3 24.68 5.87 -11.78
C LEU A 3 23.31 6.05 -11.10
N ALA A 4 22.66 4.91 -10.85
CA ALA A 4 21.32 4.79 -10.31
C ALA A 4 21.08 5.75 -9.12
N GLN A 5 19.98 6.48 -9.20
CA GLN A 5 19.52 7.44 -8.22
C GLN A 5 19.55 6.82 -6.82
N ALA A 6 20.30 7.46 -5.91
CA ALA A 6 20.31 7.11 -4.51
C ALA A 6 18.87 7.01 -4.00
N GLN A 7 18.49 5.85 -3.49
CA GLN A 7 17.18 5.57 -2.92
C GLN A 7 16.99 6.23 -1.54
N CYS A 8 17.65 7.37 -1.30
CA CYS A 8 17.61 8.10 -0.04
C CYS A 8 16.79 9.35 -0.27
N GLY A 9 15.60 9.39 0.33
CA GLY A 9 14.76 10.58 0.31
C GLY A 9 15.27 11.63 1.31
N PRO A 10 14.74 12.87 1.26
CA PRO A 10 15.07 13.93 2.23
C PRO A 10 14.69 13.59 3.69
N MET A 11 13.90 12.53 3.89
CA MET A 11 13.49 12.03 5.21
C MET A 11 14.42 10.94 5.76
N ASP A 12 15.41 10.50 4.98
CA ASP A 12 16.29 9.40 5.35
C ASP A 12 17.53 9.94 6.07
N SER A 13 17.82 9.41 7.27
CA SER A 13 19.02 9.82 8.02
C SER A 13 20.29 9.37 7.28
N THR A 14 21.39 10.12 7.41
CA THR A 14 22.69 9.82 6.77
C THR A 14 23.13 8.35 6.96
N VAL A 15 22.81 7.81 8.12
CA VAL A 15 23.09 6.44 8.53
C VAL A 15 22.22 5.41 7.78
N SER A 16 20.92 5.67 7.67
CA SER A 16 19.96 4.84 6.92
C SER A 16 20.36 4.80 5.44
N CYS A 17 20.77 5.94 4.89
CA CYS A 17 21.16 6.04 3.50
C CYS A 17 22.45 5.28 3.21
N CYS A 18 23.41 5.37 4.14
CA CYS A 18 24.66 4.63 4.05
C CYS A 18 24.41 3.12 4.04
N VAL A 19 23.54 2.60 4.92
CA VAL A 19 23.22 1.16 4.99
C VAL A 19 22.51 0.70 3.72
N LYS A 20 21.57 1.51 3.22
CA LYS A 20 20.86 1.24 1.97
C LYS A 20 21.80 1.19 0.75
N THR A 21 22.88 1.96 0.77
CA THR A 21 23.90 1.98 -0.28
C THR A 21 24.92 0.84 -0.11
N HIS A 22 25.15 0.38 1.12
CA HIS A 22 26.15 -0.62 1.46
C HIS A 22 25.57 -1.77 2.30
N PRO A 23 24.61 -2.54 1.75
CA PRO A 23 23.87 -3.54 2.51
C PRO A 23 24.72 -4.72 2.99
N ALA A 24 25.80 -5.04 2.27
CA ALA A 24 26.74 -6.09 2.65
C ALA A 24 27.78 -5.66 3.70
N THR A 25 27.91 -4.35 3.97
CA THR A 25 28.92 -3.81 4.90
C THR A 25 28.36 -2.68 5.76
N PRO A 26 27.34 -2.94 6.60
CA PRO A 26 26.73 -1.92 7.45
C PRO A 26 27.67 -1.36 8.52
N GLU A 27 28.73 -2.10 8.86
CA GLU A 27 29.74 -1.68 9.84
C GLU A 27 30.47 -0.40 9.38
N ARG A 28 30.55 -0.16 8.06
CA ARG A 28 31.09 1.08 7.49
C ARG A 28 30.21 2.31 7.79
N CYS A 29 28.95 2.08 8.11
CA CYS A 29 27.96 3.09 8.45
C CYS A 29 27.81 3.28 9.97
N GLY A 30 28.68 2.64 10.76
CA GLY A 30 28.63 2.66 12.22
C GLY A 30 27.51 1.79 12.80
N LEU A 31 26.95 0.86 12.02
CA LEU A 31 25.91 -0.06 12.46
C LEU A 31 26.46 -1.47 12.63
N THR A 32 26.03 -2.14 13.68
CA THR A 32 26.20 -3.59 13.80
C THR A 32 25.27 -4.31 12.83
N ALA A 33 25.61 -5.53 12.42
CA ALA A 33 24.80 -6.32 11.49
C ALA A 33 23.32 -6.46 11.91
N SER A 34 23.06 -6.50 13.23
CA SER A 34 21.72 -6.57 13.80
C SER A 34 20.95 -5.25 13.68
N GLU A 35 21.61 -4.10 13.87
CA GLU A 35 20.99 -2.77 13.71
C GLU A 35 20.69 -2.49 12.23
N ALA A 36 21.57 -2.93 11.33
CA ALA A 36 21.42 -2.75 9.88
C ALA A 36 20.20 -3.45 9.30
N SER A 37 19.82 -4.59 9.86
CA SER A 37 18.66 -5.37 9.44
C SER A 37 17.36 -4.55 9.53
N LYS A 38 17.30 -3.56 10.43
CA LYS A 38 16.16 -2.63 10.54
C LYS A 38 16.05 -1.65 9.36
N TYR A 39 17.17 -1.36 8.70
CA TYR A 39 17.27 -0.42 7.58
C TYR A 39 17.32 -1.11 6.21
N LEU A 40 17.53 -2.42 6.17
CA LEU A 40 17.57 -3.23 4.95
C LEU A 40 16.19 -3.65 4.43
N VAL A 41 15.13 -3.38 5.19
CA VAL A 41 13.76 -3.76 4.86
C VAL A 41 13.18 -3.07 3.59
N PRO A 42 13.61 -1.89 3.09
CA PRO A 42 12.90 -1.25 1.98
C PRO A 42 13.49 -1.56 0.59
N MET A 43 14.50 -2.42 0.44
CA MET A 43 15.08 -2.71 -0.89
C MET A 43 14.33 -3.78 -1.70
N LYS A 44 13.37 -4.49 -1.09
CA LYS A 44 12.47 -5.38 -1.83
C LYS A 44 11.17 -4.71 -2.30
N ALA A 45 11.03 -3.39 -2.08
CA ALA A 45 9.78 -2.66 -2.29
C ALA A 45 9.81 -1.65 -3.45
N VAL A 46 10.80 -1.70 -4.36
CA VAL A 46 10.85 -0.77 -5.52
C VAL A 46 10.53 -1.43 -6.87
N GLU A 47 10.27 -2.74 -6.91
CA GLU A 47 9.77 -3.42 -8.12
C GLU A 47 8.30 -3.87 -8.02
N SER A 48 7.59 -3.44 -6.99
CA SER A 48 6.14 -3.64 -6.91
C SER A 48 5.47 -2.48 -6.24
N ALA A 49 4.83 -1.62 -7.04
CA ALA A 49 3.75 -0.75 -6.61
C ALA A 49 2.50 -1.54 -6.16
N SER A 50 2.66 -2.68 -5.49
CA SER A 50 1.57 -3.63 -5.21
C SER A 50 1.70 -4.41 -3.91
N GLU A 51 2.55 -3.98 -2.96
CA GLU A 51 2.55 -4.57 -1.63
C GLU A 51 2.12 -3.53 -0.61
N ALA A 52 0.82 -3.20 -0.70
CA ALA A 52 0.07 -2.85 0.49
C ALA A 52 0.29 -3.98 1.49
N SER A 53 1.07 -3.70 2.54
CA SER A 53 1.03 -4.32 3.86
C SER A 53 0.66 -5.80 3.88
N GLU A 54 1.63 -6.65 4.20
CA GLU A 54 1.54 -8.10 4.46
C GLU A 54 0.60 -8.48 5.64
N GLU A 55 -0.54 -7.84 5.74
CA GLU A 55 -1.74 -8.36 6.37
C GLU A 55 -2.59 -8.85 5.20
N ALA A 56 -2.56 -10.14 4.87
CA ALA A 56 -3.30 -10.70 3.74
C ALA A 56 -4.78 -10.25 3.82
N ILE A 57 -5.12 -9.20 3.09
CA ILE A 57 -6.47 -8.65 3.08
C ILE A 57 -7.35 -9.77 2.54
N PRO A 58 -8.36 -10.23 3.29
CA PRO A 58 -9.16 -11.34 2.84
C PRO A 58 -9.85 -10.93 1.52
N GLY A 59 -9.95 -11.85 0.56
CA GLY A 59 -10.38 -11.51 -0.81
C GLY A 59 -11.70 -10.74 -0.87
N TRP A 60 -12.62 -11.02 0.06
CA TRP A 60 -13.88 -10.28 0.20
C TRP A 60 -13.68 -8.79 0.52
N LYS A 61 -12.67 -8.44 1.33
CA LYS A 61 -12.38 -7.07 1.74
C LYS A 61 -11.77 -6.28 0.58
N GLN A 62 -10.97 -6.93 -0.26
CA GLN A 62 -10.50 -6.32 -1.51
C GLN A 62 -11.68 -6.00 -2.45
N VAL A 63 -12.66 -6.89 -2.57
CA VAL A 63 -13.90 -6.64 -3.34
C VAL A 63 -14.69 -5.45 -2.77
N CYS A 64 -14.82 -5.36 -1.44
CA CYS A 64 -15.49 -4.21 -0.79
C CYS A 64 -14.77 -2.88 -1.05
N ILE A 65 -13.42 -2.87 -0.99
CA ILE A 65 -12.60 -1.68 -1.22
C ILE A 65 -12.74 -1.21 -2.67
N ASP A 66 -12.66 -2.14 -3.62
CA ASP A 66 -12.82 -1.84 -5.05
C ASP A 66 -14.21 -1.27 -5.34
N ALA A 67 -15.26 -1.89 -4.81
CA ALA A 67 -16.64 -1.41 -4.96
C ALA A 67 -16.85 -0.03 -4.30
N TYR A 68 -16.21 0.24 -3.15
CA TYR A 68 -16.27 1.53 -2.49
C TYR A 68 -15.57 2.63 -3.31
N ALA A 69 -14.40 2.34 -3.89
CA ALA A 69 -13.71 3.26 -4.80
C ALA A 69 -14.60 3.59 -6.00
N GLN A 70 -15.15 2.56 -6.66
CA GLN A 70 -16.09 2.74 -7.75
C GLN A 70 -17.35 3.52 -7.37
N CYS A 71 -17.86 3.33 -6.15
CA CYS A 71 -19.01 4.04 -5.62
C CYS A 71 -18.74 5.55 -5.49
N GLN A 72 -17.56 5.90 -4.97
CA GLN A 72 -17.14 7.31 -4.85
C GLN A 72 -16.86 7.95 -6.21
N GLU A 73 -16.18 7.24 -7.11
CA GLU A 73 -15.82 7.76 -8.43
C GLU A 73 -17.04 7.93 -9.35
N GLN A 74 -17.95 6.95 -9.36
CA GLN A 74 -19.12 6.95 -10.25
C GLN A 74 -20.38 7.52 -9.59
N GLY A 75 -20.32 7.96 -8.33
CA GLY A 75 -21.46 8.52 -7.61
C GLY A 75 -22.67 7.57 -7.57
N TRP A 76 -22.45 6.33 -7.11
CA TRP A 76 -23.51 5.32 -7.04
C TRP A 76 -24.71 5.80 -6.21
N SER A 77 -25.86 5.15 -6.39
CA SER A 77 -27.03 5.46 -5.55
C SER A 77 -26.80 4.93 -4.14
N GLY A 78 -27.03 5.76 -3.12
CA GLY A 78 -26.85 5.38 -1.71
C GLY A 78 -25.62 6.00 -1.08
N SER A 79 -25.42 5.76 0.21
CA SER A 79 -24.23 6.20 0.94
C SER A 79 -23.13 5.17 0.79
N CYS A 80 -22.08 5.50 0.02
CA CYS A 80 -20.96 4.60 -0.24
C CYS A 80 -20.31 4.09 1.05
N TYR A 81 -20.21 4.98 2.05
CA TYR A 81 -19.67 4.64 3.36
C TYR A 81 -20.54 3.61 4.11
N ASP A 82 -21.86 3.78 4.12
CA ASP A 82 -22.78 2.83 4.76
C ASP A 82 -22.72 1.45 4.09
N CYS A 83 -22.58 1.41 2.78
CA CYS A 83 -22.44 0.16 2.04
C CYS A 83 -21.09 -0.52 2.28
N PHE A 84 -20.02 0.24 2.44
CA PHE A 84 -18.73 -0.29 2.86
C PHE A 84 -18.81 -0.93 4.25
N ARG A 85 -19.43 -0.24 5.22
CA ARG A 85 -19.67 -0.78 6.57
C ARG A 85 -20.50 -2.05 6.56
N TYR A 86 -21.50 -2.13 5.68
CA TYR A 86 -22.32 -3.34 5.51
C TYR A 86 -21.52 -4.48 4.88
N CYS A 87 -20.65 -4.16 3.91
CA CYS A 87 -19.73 -5.10 3.28
C CYS A 87 -18.72 -5.68 4.29
N GLU A 88 -18.25 -4.88 5.26
CA GLU A 88 -17.42 -5.38 6.36
C GLU A 88 -18.14 -6.38 7.27
N GLY A 89 -19.46 -6.25 7.46
CA GLY A 89 -20.24 -7.14 8.30
C GLY A 89 -20.67 -8.44 7.61
N GLN A 90 -21.06 -8.35 6.34
CA GLN A 90 -21.55 -9.52 5.57
C GLN A 90 -20.51 -10.14 4.64
N HIS A 91 -19.34 -9.51 4.52
CA HIS A 91 -18.29 -9.86 3.55
C HIS A 91 -18.76 -9.80 2.08
N GLU A 92 -19.85 -9.07 1.81
CA GLU A 92 -20.44 -8.95 0.48
C GLU A 92 -21.01 -7.53 0.28
N TRP A 93 -20.79 -6.97 -0.90
CA TRP A 93 -21.23 -5.63 -1.22
C TRP A 93 -22.76 -5.59 -1.48
N PRO A 94 -23.52 -4.72 -0.79
CA PRO A 94 -24.98 -4.67 -0.93
C PRO A 94 -25.40 -3.98 -2.23
N VAL A 95 -25.40 -4.71 -3.33
CA VAL A 95 -25.79 -4.22 -4.67
C VAL A 95 -27.23 -3.69 -4.73
N ASP A 96 -28.12 -4.16 -3.86
CA ASP A 96 -29.50 -3.65 -3.80
C ASP A 96 -29.59 -2.21 -3.30
N LYS A 97 -28.65 -1.82 -2.42
CA LYS A 97 -28.62 -0.49 -1.78
C LYS A 97 -27.63 0.43 -2.47
N CYS A 98 -26.44 -0.08 -2.77
CA CYS A 98 -25.38 0.62 -3.48
C CYS A 98 -25.08 -0.04 -4.80
N ARG A 99 -25.70 0.50 -5.84
CA ARG A 99 -25.47 0.12 -7.23
C ARG A 99 -25.07 1.33 -8.05
N ARG A 100 -24.37 1.06 -9.14
CA ARG A 100 -24.21 2.01 -10.25
C ARG A 100 -25.57 2.62 -10.53
N ARG A 101 -25.63 3.96 -10.54
CA ARG A 101 -26.75 4.65 -11.18
C ARG A 101 -26.81 4.07 -12.60
N LYS A 102 -27.87 3.36 -12.97
CA LYS A 102 -28.13 3.14 -14.39
C LYS A 102 -28.26 4.54 -14.97
N GLY A 103 -27.21 5.02 -15.65
CA GLY A 103 -27.34 6.14 -16.55
C GLY A 103 -28.48 5.79 -17.48
N GLY A 104 -29.56 6.57 -17.39
CA GLY A 104 -30.56 6.55 -18.42
C GLY A 104 -29.96 7.27 -19.61
N GLU A 105 -29.61 6.49 -20.63
CA GLU A 105 -29.70 6.82 -22.06
C GLU A 105 -29.68 5.51 -22.86
#